data_AF-A0A6M3IKN7-F1
#
_entry.id   AF-A0A6M3IKN7-F1
#
_cell.length_a   1.000
_cell.length_b   1.000
_cell.length_c   1.000
_cell.angle_alpha   90.00
_cell.angle_beta   90.00
_cell.angle_gamma   90.00
#
_symmetry.space_group_name_H-M   'P 1'
#
loop_
_entity.id
_entity.type
_entity.pdbx_description
1 polymer ?
#
loop_
_entity_poly.entity_id
_entity_poly.type
_entity_poly.pdbx_seq_one_letter_code
_entity_poly.pdbx_strand_id
1 'polypeptide(L)'
;MTKKLLITLLLCSTAFATVTGTDTDNIYTGDDATVAFAFNFGIFSTSEVVVDLITTATGVPVTKAITTHYTVSAPNNNYWTGPGGTVTMITAPVSTEKLYIRRVPPLTQEFNLSAKSTFQTVSTLTFENVLDKIVTMIQYINYKSGLSLSIPANESGLTVELPNAVDRAGEVIWFDASGNVTTADSSSTLIPGTLADGGLMIGNGTGEIEVVAAGTTSQILTGGGALTAP
;
A
#
# COMPACT_ATOMS: atom_id res chain seq x y z
N MET A 1 31.96 4.71 -49.59
CA MET A 1 30.86 4.04 -48.86
C MET A 1 30.97 4.42 -47.38
N THR A 2 30.16 5.39 -46.96
CA THR A 2 30.18 5.97 -45.61
C THR A 2 29.39 5.07 -44.67
N LYS A 3 30.07 4.34 -43.78
CA LYS A 3 29.40 3.53 -42.74
C LYS A 3 28.89 4.45 -41.64
N LYS A 4 27.58 4.72 -41.63
CA LYS A 4 26.87 5.18 -40.43
C LYS A 4 26.54 3.93 -39.60
N LEU A 5 26.92 3.91 -38.32
CA LEU A 5 26.37 2.92 -37.39
C LEU A 5 26.07 3.57 -36.04
N LEU A 6 24.78 3.90 -35.92
CA LEU A 6 23.90 3.97 -34.76
C LEU A 6 24.56 3.83 -33.36
N ILE A 7 24.58 4.94 -32.61
CA ILE A 7 24.68 4.94 -31.15
C ILE A 7 23.27 4.69 -30.60
N THR A 8 23.06 3.52 -29.99
CA THR A 8 21.85 3.23 -29.23
C THR A 8 21.96 3.92 -27.87
N LEU A 9 21.17 4.97 -27.67
CA LEU A 9 21.00 5.64 -26.39
C LEU A 9 20.23 4.70 -25.45
N LEU A 10 20.95 4.05 -24.54
CA LEU A 10 20.36 3.29 -23.44
C LEU A 10 19.67 4.31 -22.51
N LEU A 11 18.35 4.38 -22.58
CA LEU A 11 17.54 5.12 -21.62
C LEU A 11 17.85 4.53 -20.24
N CYS A 12 18.49 5.33 -19.39
CA CYS A 12 18.67 5.02 -17.98
C CYS A 12 17.28 5.02 -17.33
N SER A 13 16.62 3.86 -17.29
CA SER A 13 15.63 3.60 -16.25
C SER A 13 16.42 3.50 -14.95
N THR A 14 16.00 4.21 -13.92
CA THR A 14 16.54 4.11 -12.56
C THR A 14 16.77 2.64 -12.18
N ALA A 15 18.03 2.20 -12.18
CA ALA A 15 18.39 0.84 -11.82
C ALA A 15 18.33 0.74 -10.29
N PHE A 16 17.19 0.30 -9.76
CA PHE A 16 17.17 -0.29 -8.43
C PHE A 16 17.89 -1.64 -8.53
N ALA A 17 18.67 -2.00 -7.51
CA ALA A 17 19.24 -3.34 -7.43
C ALA A 17 18.08 -4.36 -7.51
N THR A 18 18.08 -5.18 -8.56
CA THR A 18 17.05 -6.20 -8.80
C THR A 18 17.63 -7.56 -8.52
N VAL A 19 17.11 -8.21 -7.47
CA VAL A 19 17.06 -9.67 -7.39
C VAL A 19 16.32 -10.20 -8.63
N THR A 20 16.57 -11.44 -9.04
CA THR A 20 16.11 -12.10 -10.29
C THR A 20 14.60 -12.04 -10.60
N GLY A 21 13.76 -11.49 -9.71
CA GLY A 21 12.36 -11.12 -9.98
C GLY A 21 11.92 -9.90 -9.15
N THR A 22 11.02 -9.08 -9.71
CA THR A 22 10.41 -7.93 -9.03
C THR A 22 9.07 -8.23 -8.38
N ASP A 23 8.47 -9.38 -8.70
CA ASP A 23 7.19 -9.80 -8.14
C ASP A 23 7.34 -9.97 -6.62
N THR A 24 6.37 -9.47 -5.86
CA THR A 24 6.34 -9.55 -4.40
C THR A 24 5.18 -10.38 -3.89
N ASP A 25 4.28 -10.79 -4.78
CA ASP A 25 2.97 -11.29 -4.45
C ASP A 25 2.29 -12.03 -5.62
N ASN A 26 1.32 -12.87 -5.27
CA ASN A 26 0.46 -13.59 -6.20
C ASN A 26 -0.97 -13.64 -5.65
N ILE A 27 -1.96 -13.58 -6.55
CA ILE A 27 -3.38 -13.70 -6.20
C ILE A 27 -3.99 -14.86 -6.98
N TYR A 28 -4.75 -15.70 -6.26
CA TYR A 28 -5.54 -16.79 -6.82
C TYR A 28 -7.01 -16.65 -6.41
N THR A 29 -7.92 -17.10 -7.26
CA THR A 29 -9.34 -17.23 -6.89
C THR A 29 -9.56 -18.65 -6.38
N GLY A 30 -10.28 -18.79 -5.27
CA GLY A 30 -10.65 -20.11 -4.75
C GLY A 30 -11.59 -20.85 -5.69
N ASP A 31 -11.66 -22.16 -5.53
CA ASP A 31 -12.48 -23.08 -6.32
C ASP A 31 -13.01 -24.25 -5.48
N ASP A 32 -12.89 -24.14 -4.15
CA ASP A 32 -13.30 -25.17 -3.19
C ASP A 32 -12.52 -26.50 -3.31
N ALA A 33 -11.46 -26.58 -4.13
CA ALA A 33 -10.75 -27.83 -4.43
C ALA A 33 -9.22 -27.71 -4.44
N THR A 34 -8.66 -26.66 -5.05
CA THR A 34 -7.23 -26.46 -5.20
C THR A 34 -6.62 -26.05 -3.85
N VAL A 35 -5.57 -26.78 -3.45
CA VAL A 35 -4.84 -26.51 -2.20
C VAL A 35 -3.40 -26.08 -2.43
N ALA A 36 -2.82 -26.37 -3.59
CA ALA A 36 -1.42 -26.06 -3.89
C ALA A 36 -1.32 -24.86 -4.84
N PHE A 37 -0.61 -23.82 -4.40
CA PHE A 37 -0.48 -22.56 -5.10
C PHE A 37 0.99 -22.16 -5.18
N ALA A 38 1.53 -22.05 -6.40
CA ALA A 38 2.90 -21.60 -6.58
C ALA A 38 3.04 -20.11 -6.23
N PHE A 39 4.22 -19.68 -5.80
CA PHE A 39 4.56 -18.27 -5.78
C PHE A 39 5.85 -18.04 -6.57
N ASN A 40 5.98 -16.87 -7.16
CA ASN A 40 7.03 -16.55 -8.12
C ASN A 40 8.05 -15.51 -7.62
N PHE A 41 8.28 -15.47 -6.31
CA PHE A 41 9.27 -14.61 -5.66
C PHE A 41 10.23 -15.39 -4.74
N GLY A 42 11.46 -14.89 -4.60
CA GLY A 42 12.49 -15.49 -3.75
C GLY A 42 12.30 -15.21 -2.26
N ILE A 43 12.54 -16.19 -1.38
CA ILE A 43 12.52 -16.02 0.08
C ILE A 43 13.76 -16.63 0.73
N PHE A 44 14.17 -16.09 1.88
CA PHE A 44 15.25 -16.66 2.70
C PHE A 44 14.73 -17.57 3.81
N SER A 45 13.46 -17.41 4.19
CA SER A 45 12.78 -18.21 5.21
C SER A 45 11.30 -18.34 4.85
N THR A 46 10.68 -19.48 5.18
CA THR A 46 9.24 -19.69 5.00
C THR A 46 8.39 -18.72 5.84
N SER A 47 8.96 -18.17 6.92
CA SER A 47 8.33 -17.11 7.72
C SER A 47 8.14 -15.80 6.97
N GLU A 48 8.82 -15.61 5.83
CA GLU A 48 8.66 -14.43 4.98
C GLU A 48 7.43 -14.53 4.08
N VAL A 49 6.75 -15.68 4.03
CA VAL A 49 5.52 -15.85 3.24
C VAL A 49 4.32 -15.61 4.13
N VAL A 50 3.55 -14.58 3.78
CA VAL A 50 2.25 -14.29 4.40
C VAL A 50 1.14 -14.63 3.42
N VAL A 51 0.11 -15.30 3.94
CA VAL A 51 -1.09 -15.68 3.19
C VAL A 51 -2.31 -15.00 3.81
N ASP A 52 -3.06 -14.28 2.99
CA ASP A 52 -4.32 -13.65 3.35
C ASP A 52 -5.46 -14.27 2.52
N LEU A 53 -6.59 -14.60 3.16
CA LEU A 53 -7.84 -14.89 2.43
C LEU A 53 -8.70 -13.64 2.38
N ILE A 54 -9.07 -13.21 1.19
CA ILE A 54 -9.86 -12.00 0.95
C ILE A 54 -11.26 -12.43 0.52
N THR A 55 -12.27 -12.10 1.32
CA THR A 55 -13.67 -12.33 0.92
C THR A 55 -14.03 -11.40 -0.23
N THR A 56 -14.41 -11.94 -1.39
CA THR A 56 -14.62 -11.15 -2.63
C THR A 56 -15.70 -10.08 -2.46
N ALA A 57 -16.76 -10.37 -1.70
CA ALA A 57 -17.86 -9.44 -1.48
C ALA A 57 -17.50 -8.25 -0.59
N THR A 58 -16.61 -8.42 0.40
CA THR A 58 -16.27 -7.38 1.38
C THR A 58 -14.89 -6.77 1.14
N GLY A 59 -14.02 -7.44 0.40
CA GLY A 59 -12.62 -7.06 0.21
C GLY A 59 -11.77 -7.18 1.48
N VAL A 60 -12.30 -7.73 2.58
CA VAL A 60 -11.60 -7.79 3.86
C VAL A 60 -10.60 -8.96 3.87
N PRO A 61 -9.30 -8.69 4.09
CA PRO A 61 -8.30 -9.74 4.22
C PRO A 61 -8.31 -10.37 5.62
N VAL A 62 -8.16 -11.68 5.68
CA VAL A 62 -7.94 -12.45 6.92
C VAL A 62 -6.60 -13.18 6.80
N THR A 63 -5.61 -12.72 7.57
CA THR A 63 -4.28 -13.35 7.61
C THR A 63 -4.35 -14.75 8.20
N LYS A 64 -3.69 -15.69 7.53
CA LYS A 64 -3.60 -17.08 7.93
C LYS A 64 -2.26 -17.35 8.60
N ALA A 65 -2.26 -18.25 9.58
CA ALA A 65 -1.05 -18.67 10.27
C ALA A 65 -0.39 -19.86 9.57
N ILE A 66 0.90 -19.75 9.27
CA ILE A 66 1.73 -20.85 8.76
C ILE A 66 1.70 -22.04 9.73
N THR A 67 1.81 -23.26 9.22
CA THR A 67 1.67 -24.56 9.90
C THR A 67 0.27 -24.91 10.41
N THR A 68 -0.58 -23.91 10.68
CA THR A 68 -1.97 -24.12 11.13
C THR A 68 -2.96 -24.10 9.97
N HIS A 69 -2.76 -23.21 8.99
CA HIS A 69 -3.66 -23.04 7.85
C HIS A 69 -3.00 -23.36 6.51
N TYR A 70 -1.68 -23.25 6.43
CA TYR A 70 -0.92 -23.58 5.23
C TYR A 70 0.51 -23.98 5.57
N THR A 71 1.17 -24.64 4.63
CA THR A 71 2.61 -24.92 4.66
C THR A 71 3.28 -24.31 3.43
N VAL A 72 4.60 -24.12 3.52
CA VAL A 72 5.41 -23.56 2.42
C VAL A 72 6.52 -24.55 2.14
N SER A 73 6.71 -24.90 0.87
CA SER A 73 7.77 -25.80 0.45
C SER A 73 8.32 -25.40 -0.91
N ALA A 74 9.55 -25.80 -1.21
CA ALA A 74 10.13 -25.70 -2.54
C ALA A 74 11.00 -26.94 -2.81
N PRO A 75 11.20 -27.32 -4.09
CA PRO A 75 12.13 -28.37 -4.44
C PRO A 75 13.50 -28.12 -3.81
N ASN A 76 14.05 -29.13 -3.12
CA ASN A 76 15.34 -29.06 -2.44
C ASN A 76 15.47 -27.92 -1.41
N ASN A 77 14.35 -27.41 -0.89
CA ASN A 77 14.30 -26.25 0.00
C ASN A 77 14.95 -24.99 -0.61
N ASN A 78 14.97 -24.91 -1.94
CA ASN A 78 15.56 -23.83 -2.69
C ASN A 78 14.45 -22.91 -3.20
N TYR A 79 14.30 -21.79 -2.52
CA TYR A 79 13.26 -20.81 -2.84
C TYR A 79 13.78 -19.68 -3.73
N TRP A 80 15.03 -19.74 -4.20
CA TRP A 80 15.71 -18.61 -4.85
C TRP A 80 16.05 -18.85 -6.32
N THR A 81 16.37 -20.08 -6.70
CA THR A 81 16.87 -20.43 -8.06
C THR A 81 15.79 -21.01 -9.00
N GLY A 82 14.52 -20.80 -8.68
CA GLY A 82 13.35 -21.10 -9.51
C GLY A 82 12.29 -20.00 -9.30
N PRO A 83 11.05 -20.11 -9.83
CA PRO A 83 10.05 -19.08 -9.61
C PRO A 83 9.85 -18.81 -8.11
N GLY A 84 9.98 -19.81 -7.23
CA GLY A 84 9.87 -19.62 -5.79
C GLY A 84 9.54 -20.96 -5.17
N GLY A 85 8.50 -21.00 -4.34
CA GLY A 85 7.97 -22.22 -3.75
C GLY A 85 6.49 -22.42 -4.03
N THR A 86 5.88 -23.29 -3.22
CA THR A 86 4.45 -23.60 -3.23
C THR A 86 3.89 -23.43 -1.82
N VAL A 87 2.84 -22.63 -1.71
CA VAL A 87 1.94 -22.60 -0.55
C VAL A 87 0.96 -23.76 -0.71
N THR A 88 0.89 -24.64 0.28
CA THR A 88 -0.13 -25.68 0.35
C THR A 88 -1.09 -25.37 1.49
N MET A 89 -2.32 -25.00 1.15
CA MET A 89 -3.41 -24.75 2.08
C MET A 89 -3.89 -26.07 2.71
N ILE A 90 -4.25 -26.03 3.99
CA ILE A 90 -4.85 -27.19 4.67
C ILE A 90 -6.33 -27.32 4.28
N THR A 91 -7.03 -26.19 4.15
CA THR A 91 -8.39 -26.10 3.62
C THR A 91 -8.36 -25.29 2.33
N ALA A 92 -8.92 -25.82 1.25
CA ALA A 92 -9.02 -25.11 -0.02
C ALA A 92 -9.79 -23.79 0.15
N PRO A 93 -9.30 -22.67 -0.39
CA PRO A 93 -10.05 -21.41 -0.43
C PRO A 93 -11.35 -21.62 -1.20
N VAL A 94 -12.46 -21.09 -0.67
CA VAL A 94 -13.77 -21.23 -1.33
C VAL A 94 -13.86 -20.31 -2.55
N SER A 95 -14.77 -20.59 -3.48
CA SER A 95 -14.99 -19.78 -4.68
C SER A 95 -15.33 -18.31 -4.45
N THR A 96 -15.79 -17.95 -3.25
CA THR A 96 -16.04 -16.55 -2.85
C THR A 96 -14.82 -15.87 -2.24
N GLU A 97 -13.67 -16.54 -2.13
CA GLU A 97 -12.43 -16.01 -1.57
C GLU A 97 -11.33 -15.87 -2.63
N LYS A 98 -10.45 -14.88 -2.41
CA LYS A 98 -9.16 -14.79 -3.10
C LYS A 98 -8.05 -15.13 -2.12
N LEU A 99 -7.15 -16.00 -2.54
CA LEU A 99 -5.91 -16.29 -1.85
C LEU A 99 -4.85 -15.29 -2.29
N TYR A 100 -4.36 -14.49 -1.35
CA TYR A 100 -3.29 -13.53 -1.57
C TYR A 100 -2.02 -14.00 -0.86
N ILE A 101 -0.97 -14.27 -1.64
CA ILE A 101 0.32 -14.74 -1.15
C ILE A 101 1.32 -13.62 -1.36
N ARG A 102 2.07 -13.22 -0.34
CA ARG A 102 3.03 -12.12 -0.45
C ARG A 102 4.27 -12.33 0.39
N ARG A 103 5.37 -11.71 -0.04
CA ARG A 103 6.64 -11.65 0.67
C ARG A 103 6.65 -10.52 1.70
N VAL A 104 7.01 -10.85 2.93
CA VAL A 104 7.21 -9.92 4.04
C VAL A 104 8.55 -10.24 4.70
N PRO A 105 9.66 -9.67 4.19
CA PRO A 105 10.97 -9.91 4.78
C PRO A 105 11.09 -9.20 6.14
N PRO A 106 11.76 -9.80 7.13
CA PRO A 106 12.11 -9.08 8.35
C PRO A 106 13.11 -7.97 8.02
N LEU A 107 12.85 -6.76 8.52
CA LEU A 107 13.71 -5.59 8.32
C LEU A 107 14.89 -5.57 9.31
N THR A 108 15.56 -6.72 9.46
CA THR A 108 16.70 -6.91 10.36
C THR A 108 17.84 -7.64 9.66
N GLN A 109 19.05 -7.10 9.83
CA GLN A 109 20.28 -7.73 9.43
C GLN A 109 20.96 -8.30 10.68
N GLU A 110 21.17 -9.62 10.69
CA GLU A 110 21.71 -10.37 11.83
C GLU A 110 23.14 -10.87 11.58
N PHE A 111 23.65 -10.70 10.36
CA PHE A 111 24.96 -11.21 9.99
C PHE A 111 26.07 -10.39 10.67
N ASN A 112 26.89 -11.07 11.47
CA ASN A 112 27.93 -10.47 12.27
C ASN A 112 29.31 -11.03 11.89
N LEU A 113 30.26 -10.14 11.63
CA LEU A 113 31.66 -10.49 11.45
C LEU A 113 32.38 -10.43 12.80
N SER A 114 32.81 -11.57 13.31
CA SER A 114 33.63 -11.59 14.53
C SER A 114 35.01 -10.99 14.26
N ALA A 115 35.62 -10.33 15.26
CA ALA A 115 36.92 -9.65 15.11
C ALA A 115 38.10 -10.56 14.73
N LYS A 116 37.91 -11.89 14.77
CA LYS A 116 38.91 -12.90 14.34
C LYS A 116 38.56 -13.56 13.00
N SER A 117 37.41 -13.23 12.41
CA SER A 117 37.00 -13.75 11.11
C SER A 117 37.74 -13.00 10.01
N THR A 118 38.54 -13.69 9.22
CA THR A 118 39.02 -13.14 7.95
C THR A 118 37.88 -13.23 6.93
N PHE A 119 37.84 -12.34 5.94
CA PHE A 119 36.88 -12.44 4.81
C PHE A 119 36.94 -13.79 4.09
N GLN A 120 38.07 -14.50 4.21
CA GLN A 120 38.28 -15.84 3.65
C GLN A 120 37.59 -16.95 4.46
N THR A 121 37.24 -16.69 5.73
CA THR A 121 36.54 -17.65 6.61
C THR A 121 35.03 -17.58 6.43
N VAL A 122 34.51 -16.47 5.93
CA VAL A 122 33.09 -16.32 5.57
C VAL A 122 32.91 -16.77 4.13
N SER A 123 31.95 -17.67 3.90
CA SER A 123 31.61 -18.12 2.55
C SER A 123 31.13 -16.94 1.71
N THR A 124 31.64 -16.81 0.48
CA THR A 124 31.16 -15.83 -0.49
C THR A 124 29.66 -15.94 -0.73
N LEU A 125 29.10 -17.16 -0.68
CA LEU A 125 27.65 -17.39 -0.76
C LEU A 125 26.88 -16.76 0.41
N THR A 126 27.43 -16.78 1.62
CA THR A 126 26.81 -16.12 2.77
C THR A 126 26.80 -14.60 2.58
N PHE A 127 27.86 -14.05 2.01
CA PHE A 127 27.94 -12.62 1.73
C PHE A 127 26.91 -12.20 0.67
N GLU A 128 26.84 -12.93 -0.45
CA GLU A 128 25.83 -12.71 -1.49
C GLU A 128 24.40 -12.81 -0.93
N ASN A 129 24.09 -13.84 -0.13
CA ASN A 129 22.76 -13.97 0.48
C ASN A 129 22.42 -12.78 1.39
N VAL A 130 23.39 -12.23 2.12
CA VAL A 130 23.18 -11.04 2.97
C VAL A 130 22.93 -9.80 2.12
N LEU A 131 23.68 -9.62 1.03
CA LEU A 131 23.46 -8.52 0.09
C LEU A 131 22.08 -8.63 -0.57
N ASP A 132 21.71 -9.81 -1.08
CA ASP A 132 20.41 -10.08 -1.67
C ASP A 132 19.26 -9.86 -0.66
N LYS A 133 19.46 -10.21 0.61
CA LYS A 133 18.49 -9.93 1.68
C LYS A 133 18.31 -8.43 1.87
N ILE A 134 19.38 -7.65 1.89
CA ILE A 134 19.32 -6.18 2.00
C ILE A 134 18.58 -5.59 0.78
N VAL A 135 18.89 -6.04 -0.43
CA VAL A 135 18.21 -5.60 -1.65
C VAL A 135 16.71 -5.94 -1.58
N THR A 136 16.36 -7.13 -1.10
CA THR A 136 14.97 -7.55 -0.90
C THR A 136 14.24 -6.67 0.10
N MET A 137 14.90 -6.26 1.20
CA MET A 137 14.33 -5.29 2.15
C MET A 137 14.09 -3.93 1.51
N ILE A 138 15.02 -3.43 0.69
CA ILE A 138 14.87 -2.15 -0.01
C ILE A 138 13.69 -2.19 -0.96
N GLN A 139 13.55 -3.26 -1.75
CA GLN A 139 12.41 -3.45 -2.65
C GLN A 139 11.09 -3.49 -1.88
N TYR A 140 11.05 -4.19 -0.74
CA TYR A 140 9.86 -4.25 0.11
C TYR A 140 9.51 -2.89 0.73
N ILE A 141 10.49 -2.13 1.20
CA ILE A 141 10.27 -0.77 1.71
C ILE A 141 9.76 0.15 0.60
N ASN A 142 10.32 0.06 -0.61
CA ASN A 142 9.86 0.82 -1.77
C ASN A 142 8.40 0.49 -2.12
N TYR A 143 8.05 -0.81 -2.14
CA TYR A 143 6.67 -1.27 -2.31
C TYR A 143 5.75 -0.66 -1.24
N LYS A 144 6.11 -0.75 0.05
CA LYS A 144 5.32 -0.14 1.14
C LYS A 144 5.20 1.38 1.02
N SER A 145 6.26 2.06 0.58
CA SER A 145 6.23 3.50 0.33
C SER A 145 5.27 3.85 -0.80
N GLY A 146 5.20 3.02 -1.85
CA GLY A 146 4.24 3.17 -2.94
C GLY A 146 2.78 2.97 -2.52
N LEU A 147 2.52 2.30 -1.39
CA LEU A 147 1.18 2.15 -0.79
C LEU A 147 0.83 3.27 0.19
N SER A 148 1.73 4.23 0.42
CA SER A 148 1.52 5.32 1.38
C SER A 148 0.99 6.57 0.70
N LEU A 149 0.28 7.42 1.45
CA LEU A 149 0.00 8.79 1.01
C LEU A 149 1.33 9.54 0.87
N SER A 150 1.53 10.24 -0.26
CA SER A 150 2.79 10.89 -0.59
C SER A 150 2.54 12.30 -1.13
N ILE A 151 3.42 13.22 -0.77
CA ILE A 151 3.46 14.60 -1.29
C ILE A 151 4.41 14.64 -2.49
N PRO A 152 4.07 15.38 -3.56
CA PRO A 152 4.96 15.55 -4.71
C PRO A 152 6.36 16.04 -4.31
N ALA A 153 7.39 15.41 -4.89
CA ALA A 153 8.78 15.66 -4.52
C ALA A 153 9.29 17.09 -4.83
N ASN A 154 8.56 17.86 -5.65
CA ASN A 154 8.89 19.25 -5.98
C ASN A 154 8.30 20.27 -4.99
N GLU A 155 7.56 19.83 -3.97
CA GLU A 155 6.99 20.70 -2.96
C GLU A 155 7.92 20.74 -1.72
N SER A 156 8.19 21.95 -1.23
CA SER A 156 9.07 22.17 -0.07
C SER A 156 8.42 23.16 0.89
N GLY A 157 8.68 22.99 2.19
CA GLY A 157 8.15 23.90 3.22
C GLY A 157 6.73 23.59 3.70
N LEU A 158 6.15 22.46 3.27
CA LEU A 158 4.88 21.96 3.81
C LEU A 158 5.10 21.26 5.15
N THR A 159 4.15 21.42 6.06
CA THR A 159 4.06 20.62 7.28
C THR A 159 3.13 19.43 7.03
N VAL A 160 3.66 18.23 7.24
CA VAL A 160 2.97 16.95 6.97
C VAL A 160 2.83 16.08 8.20
N GLU A 161 3.13 16.65 9.37
CA GLU A 161 3.06 15.96 10.65
C GLU A 161 1.63 15.97 11.16
N LEU A 162 1.09 14.78 11.45
CA LEU A 162 -0.23 14.66 12.06
C LEU A 162 -0.18 15.08 13.53
N PRO A 163 -1.24 15.72 14.07
CA PRO A 163 -1.35 15.97 15.51
C PRO A 163 -1.26 14.68 16.33
N ASN A 164 -0.98 14.81 17.63
CA ASN A 164 -0.93 13.65 18.51
C ASN A 164 -2.29 12.91 18.54
N ALA A 165 -2.27 11.64 18.96
CA ALA A 165 -3.45 10.78 18.89
C ALA A 165 -4.66 11.27 19.70
N VAL A 166 -4.45 12.05 20.77
CA VAL A 166 -5.53 12.60 21.59
C VAL A 166 -6.23 13.74 20.85
N ASP A 167 -5.45 14.64 20.25
CA ASP A 167 -5.98 15.83 19.59
C ASP A 167 -6.67 15.52 18.26
N ARG A 168 -6.24 14.47 17.54
CA ARG A 168 -6.87 14.07 16.26
C ARG A 168 -7.98 13.02 16.39
N ALA A 169 -8.38 12.67 17.61
CA ALA A 169 -9.42 11.67 17.81
C ALA A 169 -10.79 12.21 17.35
N GLY A 170 -11.38 11.59 16.33
CA GLY A 170 -12.66 12.03 15.76
C GLY A 170 -12.55 13.11 14.68
N GLU A 171 -11.33 13.53 14.36
CA GLU A 171 -11.05 14.53 13.32
C GLU A 171 -10.84 13.89 11.94
N VAL A 172 -11.08 14.65 10.88
CA VAL A 172 -10.68 14.31 9.50
C VAL A 172 -9.33 14.94 9.17
N ILE A 173 -8.55 14.28 8.32
CA ILE A 173 -7.35 14.88 7.71
C ILE A 173 -7.81 15.87 6.64
N TRP A 174 -7.27 17.09 6.68
CA TRP A 174 -7.59 18.18 5.76
C TRP A 174 -6.31 18.93 5.32
N PHE A 175 -6.40 19.73 4.27
CA PHE A 175 -5.32 20.60 3.79
C PHE A 175 -5.68 22.07 3.96
N ASP A 176 -4.86 22.84 4.67
CA ASP A 176 -5.11 24.27 4.87
C ASP A 176 -4.93 25.08 3.55
N ALA A 177 -5.15 26.39 3.61
CA ALA A 177 -5.01 27.28 2.45
C ALA A 177 -3.58 27.33 1.85
N SER A 178 -2.58 26.87 2.61
CA SER A 178 -1.18 26.77 2.17
C SER A 178 -0.80 25.34 1.76
N GLY A 179 -1.73 24.39 1.80
CA GLY A 179 -1.52 22.99 1.45
C GLY A 179 -0.89 22.14 2.56
N ASN A 180 -0.78 22.64 3.80
CA ASN A 180 -0.26 21.85 4.91
C ASN A 180 -1.29 20.82 5.38
N VAL A 181 -0.82 19.65 5.81
CA VAL A 181 -1.66 18.64 6.45
C VAL A 181 -2.06 19.15 7.83
N THR A 182 -3.37 19.21 8.06
CA THR A 182 -3.97 19.54 9.36
C THR A 182 -5.14 18.61 9.64
N THR A 183 -5.79 18.76 10.79
CA THR A 183 -7.01 18.05 11.13
C THR A 183 -8.17 19.02 11.35
N ALA A 184 -9.39 18.57 11.09
CA ALA A 184 -10.60 19.34 11.32
C ALA A 184 -11.73 18.46 11.87
N ASP A 185 -12.63 19.06 12.63
CA ASP A 185 -13.73 18.35 13.27
C ASP A 185 -14.65 17.76 12.20
N SER A 186 -14.87 16.45 12.27
CA SER A 186 -15.73 15.71 11.35
C SER A 186 -17.21 16.13 11.41
N SER A 187 -17.62 16.81 12.49
CA SER A 187 -18.95 17.38 12.68
C SER A 187 -19.11 18.80 12.13
N SER A 188 -18.02 19.44 11.70
CA SER A 188 -18.09 20.74 11.03
C SER A 188 -18.61 20.55 9.60
N THR A 189 -19.89 20.85 9.38
CA THR A 189 -20.60 20.70 8.09
C THR A 189 -20.13 21.64 6.98
N LEU A 190 -18.91 22.19 7.06
CA LEU A 190 -18.34 23.08 6.08
C LEU A 190 -17.54 22.27 5.06
N ILE A 191 -18.25 21.48 4.25
CA ILE A 191 -17.68 21.04 2.98
C ILE A 191 -17.57 22.33 2.15
N PRO A 192 -16.36 22.82 1.78
CA PRO A 192 -16.24 23.92 0.85
C PRO A 192 -16.54 23.37 -0.55
N GLY A 193 -17.82 23.13 -0.82
CA GLY A 193 -18.33 23.14 -2.18
C GLY A 193 -18.55 24.60 -2.53
N THR A 194 -17.60 25.21 -3.24
CA THR A 194 -17.86 26.45 -3.95
C THR A 194 -19.03 26.20 -4.91
N LEU A 195 -20.24 26.55 -4.50
CA LEU A 195 -21.27 26.91 -5.48
C LEU A 195 -20.65 28.05 -6.30
N ALA A 196 -20.85 28.03 -7.62
CA ALA A 196 -20.21 28.92 -8.59
C ALA A 196 -20.39 30.43 -8.32
N ASP A 197 -21.12 30.80 -7.28
CA ASP A 197 -21.44 32.17 -6.86
C ASP A 197 -21.17 32.45 -5.36
N GLY A 198 -20.31 31.66 -4.69
CA GLY A 198 -19.79 31.99 -3.36
C GLY A 198 -20.73 31.74 -2.17
N GLY A 199 -21.79 30.93 -2.33
CA GLY A 199 -22.68 30.53 -1.24
C GLY A 199 -22.08 29.44 -0.35
N LEU A 200 -22.24 29.59 0.98
CA LEU A 200 -21.91 28.58 1.99
C LEU A 200 -23.15 27.72 2.29
N MET A 201 -23.07 26.40 2.08
CA MET A 201 -24.13 25.48 2.51
C MET A 201 -23.82 24.99 3.93
N ILE A 202 -24.61 25.42 4.91
CA ILE A 202 -24.53 24.87 6.27
C ILE A 202 -25.65 23.84 6.42
N GLY A 203 -25.29 22.56 6.47
CA GLY A 203 -26.22 21.51 6.88
C GLY A 203 -26.34 21.52 8.41
N ASN A 204 -27.50 21.86 8.95
CA ASN A 204 -27.72 21.94 10.41
C ASN A 204 -28.14 20.59 11.05
N GLY A 205 -27.99 19.46 10.34
CA GLY A 205 -28.35 18.13 10.86
C GLY A 205 -29.86 17.87 11.03
N THR A 206 -30.74 18.83 10.72
CA THR A 206 -32.21 18.68 10.82
C THR A 206 -32.93 18.55 9.48
N GLY A 207 -32.18 18.47 8.37
CA GLY A 207 -32.74 18.35 7.02
C GLY A 207 -33.12 19.67 6.35
N GLU A 208 -32.85 20.80 7.01
CA GLU A 208 -32.97 22.13 6.42
C GLU A 208 -31.60 22.65 5.98
N ILE A 209 -31.55 23.22 4.76
CA ILE A 209 -30.37 23.86 4.19
C ILE A 209 -30.60 25.36 4.29
N GLU A 210 -29.82 26.05 5.13
CA GLU A 210 -29.78 27.50 5.14
C GLU A 210 -28.74 27.97 4.12
N VAL A 211 -29.21 28.62 3.05
CA VAL A 211 -28.33 29.28 2.07
C VAL A 211 -28.16 30.72 2.52
N VAL A 212 -27.04 31.02 3.16
CA VAL A 212 -26.66 32.40 3.47
C VAL A 212 -26.01 33.00 2.22
N ALA A 213 -26.80 33.65 1.38
CA ALA A 213 -26.29 34.46 0.28
C ALA A 213 -25.68 35.76 0.84
N ALA A 214 -24.50 36.14 0.38
CA ALA A 214 -23.87 37.40 0.78
C ALA A 214 -24.74 38.59 0.31
N GLY A 215 -25.35 39.32 1.25
CA GLY A 215 -25.87 40.66 1.01
C GLY A 215 -27.39 40.82 0.85
N THR A 216 -28.21 39.77 0.98
CA THR A 216 -29.66 39.93 1.18
C THR A 216 -30.16 38.95 2.23
N THR A 217 -31.20 39.35 2.97
CA THR A 217 -31.85 38.62 4.08
C THR A 217 -31.87 37.10 3.87
N SER A 218 -31.37 36.32 4.86
CA SER A 218 -31.43 34.85 4.88
C SER A 218 -32.78 34.37 4.33
N GLN A 219 -32.77 33.68 3.19
CA GLN A 219 -33.93 32.91 2.76
C GLN A 219 -33.80 31.51 3.35
N ILE A 220 -34.63 31.23 4.34
CA ILE A 220 -34.87 29.86 4.78
C ILE A 220 -35.81 29.24 3.75
N LEU A 221 -35.31 28.33 2.92
CA LEU A 221 -36.14 27.57 1.99
C LEU A 221 -36.91 26.50 2.78
N THR A 222 -37.94 26.94 3.51
CA THR A 222 -38.89 26.03 4.14
C THR A 222 -39.83 25.53 3.05
N GLY A 223 -39.81 24.22 2.79
CA GLY A 223 -40.68 23.60 1.81
C GLY A 223 -42.15 23.77 2.19
N GLY A 224 -42.99 24.15 1.22
CA GLY A 224 -44.44 24.11 1.35
C GLY A 224 -45.18 25.40 1.01
N GLY A 225 -44.95 25.98 -0.17
CA GLY A 225 -45.75 27.10 -0.65
C GLY A 225 -45.68 27.20 -2.17
N ALA A 226 -46.78 26.89 -2.83
CA ALA A 226 -46.90 27.07 -4.27
C ALA A 226 -46.62 28.54 -4.64
N LEU A 227 -45.68 28.75 -5.56
CA LEU A 227 -45.45 30.02 -6.22
C LEU A 227 -46.70 30.38 -7.04
N THR A 228 -47.59 31.22 -6.50
CA THR A 228 -48.50 32.01 -7.34
C THR A 228 -47.77 33.29 -7.72
N ALA A 229 -47.38 33.37 -9.00
CA ALA A 229 -46.83 34.57 -9.63
C ALA A 229 -47.89 35.69 -9.71
N PRO A 230 -47.48 36.97 -9.79
CA PRO A 230 -48.38 38.08 -10.10
C PRO A 230 -48.95 38.00 -11.52
#